data_AF-A0A2H0XBH8-F1
#
_entry.id   AF-A0A2H0XBH8-F1
#
_cell.length_a   1.000
_cell.length_b   1.000
_cell.length_c   1.000
_cell.angle_alpha   90.00
_cell.angle_beta   90.00
_cell.angle_gamma   90.00
#
_symmetry.space_group_name_H-M   'P 1'
#
loop_
_entity.id
_entity.type
_entity.pdbx_description
1 polymer ?
#
loop_
_entity_poly.entity_id
_entity_poly.type
_entity_poly.pdbx_seq_one_letter_code
_entity_poly.pdbx_strand_id
1 'polypeptide(L)'
;MEDERLLRPPFALHGLRGRDKESVEQWMESWILQAEDADIAKQRLDALLHFSLASAPSYPDKTAVHFAAQVVANSYYGGETYNEVFFIYPSDALASQHDFAFNGWEKDFTKPQSEMKWNDVFMWPSSIENPGIPIDAGVVFLPSSTLVDRNTGSKYASETVTDGGKAKRVMVEDTALVDSFVRWGAILNDKESAVVKTFAEYKDAPYWMKERLERTVVETFSGEFQALGFSEDAAWALGNRLLSEMHYQQEFSEEVLLHAINESGAQWARAKDVITSKDYWESLFAVNPHMRPKHVVYYEGSPTGAVLEFQQRNGIGSADTSATEGALLGFDDRHINLNEQMGVGDPALNQNIRAMRGHDELIATASSIIDERYKAKE
;
A
#
# COMPACT_ATOMS: atom_id res chain seq x y z
N MET A 1 -22.73 13.02 3.59
CA MET A 1 -21.98 11.83 3.98
C MET A 1 -20.87 12.30 4.91
N GLU A 2 -21.04 12.14 6.23
CA GLU A 2 -20.02 12.45 7.25
C GLU A 2 -18.93 11.36 7.33
N ASP A 3 -18.88 10.48 6.32
CA ASP A 3 -18.28 9.14 6.39
C ASP A 3 -16.91 9.06 5.70
N GLU A 4 -16.38 10.19 5.21
CA GLU A 4 -15.22 10.26 4.31
C GLU A 4 -13.87 10.52 5.02
N ARG A 5 -13.85 10.61 6.35
CA ARG A 5 -12.65 11.00 7.13
C ARG A 5 -12.08 9.89 8.02
N LEU A 6 -12.33 8.63 7.67
CA LEU A 6 -11.86 7.46 8.41
C LEU A 6 -10.98 6.57 7.52
N LEU A 7 -9.82 6.16 8.03
CA LEU A 7 -9.09 5.01 7.50
C LEU A 7 -9.80 3.74 7.94
N ARG A 8 -10.10 2.85 6.99
CA ARG A 8 -10.99 1.70 7.21
C ARG A 8 -10.29 0.37 6.98
N PRO A 9 -10.71 -0.68 7.71
CA PRO A 9 -10.23 -2.02 7.43
C PRO A 9 -10.77 -2.52 6.08
N PRO A 10 -10.11 -3.53 5.46
CA PRO A 10 -10.51 -4.08 4.16
C PRO A 10 -12.01 -4.43 4.05
N PHE A 11 -12.59 -5.08 5.06
CA PHE A 11 -14.02 -5.42 5.02
C PHE A 11 -14.96 -4.22 4.94
N ALA A 12 -14.64 -3.13 5.64
CA ALA A 12 -15.45 -1.92 5.56
C ALA A 12 -15.32 -1.22 4.20
N LEU A 13 -14.16 -1.32 3.54
CA LEU A 13 -13.96 -0.89 2.15
C LEU A 13 -14.73 -1.77 1.16
N HIS A 14 -14.87 -3.07 1.45
CA HIS A 14 -15.71 -3.99 0.68
C HIS A 14 -17.21 -3.85 0.95
N GLY A 15 -17.64 -2.91 1.80
CA GLY A 15 -19.05 -2.55 2.00
C GLY A 15 -19.61 -2.91 3.37
N LEU A 16 -18.87 -3.63 4.21
CA LEU A 16 -19.33 -4.05 5.55
C LEU A 16 -19.12 -2.92 6.57
N ARG A 17 -19.99 -1.90 6.50
CA ARG A 17 -19.87 -0.66 7.31
C ARG A 17 -20.40 -0.78 8.74
N GLY A 18 -21.22 -1.79 9.02
CA GLY A 18 -21.79 -2.07 10.32
C GLY A 18 -22.13 -3.55 10.48
N ARG A 19 -22.66 -3.92 11.64
CA ARG A 19 -23.07 -5.31 11.93
C ARG A 19 -24.58 -5.51 11.98
N ASP A 20 -25.34 -4.45 11.75
CA ASP A 20 -26.78 -4.55 11.59
C ASP A 20 -27.17 -5.33 10.31
N LYS A 21 -28.41 -5.82 10.29
CA LYS A 21 -28.92 -6.67 9.21
C LYS A 21 -28.84 -6.00 7.84
N GLU A 22 -29.13 -4.70 7.73
CA GLU A 22 -29.12 -3.98 6.47
C GLU A 22 -27.70 -3.85 5.91
N SER A 23 -26.75 -3.46 6.76
CA SER A 23 -25.32 -3.39 6.40
C SER A 23 -24.77 -4.74 5.94
N VAL A 24 -25.10 -5.81 6.67
CA VAL A 24 -24.62 -7.17 6.34
C VAL A 24 -25.27 -7.67 5.04
N GLU A 25 -26.56 -7.47 4.84
CA GLU A 25 -27.27 -7.85 3.61
C GLU A 25 -26.68 -7.12 2.40
N GLN A 26 -26.52 -5.79 2.48
CA GLN A 26 -25.94 -4.99 1.40
C GLN A 26 -24.52 -5.44 1.04
N TRP A 27 -23.69 -5.76 2.04
CA TRP A 27 -22.34 -6.28 1.82
C TRP A 27 -22.35 -7.61 1.05
N MET A 28 -23.29 -8.50 1.37
CA MET A 28 -23.39 -9.83 0.75
C MET A 28 -24.02 -9.82 -0.66
N GLU A 29 -24.78 -8.77 -1.02
CA GLU A 29 -25.53 -8.69 -2.29
C GLU A 29 -24.68 -8.87 -3.54
N SER A 30 -23.44 -8.38 -3.54
CA SER A 30 -22.60 -8.38 -4.74
C SER A 30 -22.12 -9.76 -5.18
N TRP A 31 -22.07 -10.74 -4.26
CA TRP A 31 -21.47 -12.05 -4.55
C TRP A 31 -22.07 -13.22 -3.77
N ILE A 32 -22.23 -13.08 -2.45
CA ILE A 32 -22.71 -14.17 -1.58
C ILE A 32 -24.18 -14.50 -1.90
N LEU A 33 -25.04 -13.48 -1.98
CA LEU A 33 -26.48 -13.66 -2.27
C LEU A 33 -26.79 -13.87 -3.76
N GLN A 34 -25.75 -13.86 -4.61
CA GLN A 34 -25.84 -14.28 -6.02
C GLN A 34 -25.61 -15.79 -6.19
N ALA A 35 -25.57 -16.56 -5.09
CA ALA A 35 -25.46 -18.01 -5.14
C ALA A 35 -26.75 -18.68 -5.65
N GLU A 36 -26.62 -19.90 -6.16
CA GLU A 36 -27.75 -20.69 -6.66
C GLU A 36 -28.72 -21.07 -5.52
N ASP A 37 -28.17 -21.41 -4.36
CA ASP A 37 -28.91 -21.85 -3.18
C ASP A 37 -28.24 -21.40 -1.86
N ALA A 38 -28.91 -21.71 -0.74
CA ALA A 38 -28.46 -21.32 0.60
C ALA A 38 -27.13 -21.98 1.01
N ASP A 39 -26.88 -23.22 0.58
CA ASP A 39 -25.66 -23.95 0.96
C ASP A 39 -24.45 -23.37 0.23
N ILE A 40 -24.58 -23.05 -1.06
CA ILE A 40 -23.55 -22.35 -1.82
C ILE A 40 -23.31 -20.94 -1.29
N ALA A 41 -24.36 -20.22 -0.88
CA ALA A 41 -24.21 -18.90 -0.24
C ALA A 41 -23.37 -19.00 1.05
N LYS A 42 -23.65 -19.99 1.90
CA LYS A 42 -22.88 -20.24 3.14
C LYS A 42 -21.44 -20.61 2.85
N GLN A 43 -21.18 -21.41 1.82
CA GLN A 43 -19.80 -21.73 1.38
C GLN A 43 -19.06 -20.49 0.87
N ARG A 44 -19.72 -19.60 0.12
CA ARG A 44 -19.11 -18.33 -0.33
C ARG A 44 -18.79 -17.42 0.86
N LEU A 45 -19.68 -17.34 1.85
CA LEU A 45 -19.43 -16.61 3.09
C LEU A 45 -18.21 -17.17 3.83
N ASP A 46 -18.17 -18.49 4.03
CA ASP A 46 -17.05 -19.17 4.69
C ASP A 46 -15.73 -18.91 3.97
N ALA A 47 -15.71 -19.05 2.64
CA ALA A 47 -14.54 -18.73 1.82
C ALA A 47 -14.12 -17.26 1.96
N LEU A 48 -15.08 -16.32 1.98
CA LEU A 48 -14.78 -14.91 2.15
C LEU A 48 -14.19 -14.59 3.51
N LEU A 49 -14.64 -15.25 4.58
CA LEU A 49 -14.10 -15.06 5.92
C LEU A 49 -12.70 -15.69 6.03
N HIS A 50 -12.52 -16.89 5.47
CA HIS A 50 -11.33 -17.70 5.73
C HIS A 50 -10.20 -17.58 4.70
N PHE A 51 -10.44 -17.04 3.49
CA PHE A 51 -9.40 -16.90 2.46
C PHE A 51 -8.32 -15.87 2.84
N SER A 52 -7.05 -16.23 2.77
CA SER A 52 -5.92 -15.29 2.90
C SER A 52 -4.80 -15.69 1.93
N LEU A 53 -4.16 -14.70 1.31
CA LEU A 53 -2.92 -14.89 0.55
C LEU A 53 -1.66 -14.70 1.42
N ALA A 54 -1.85 -14.29 2.68
CA ALA A 54 -0.79 -14.00 3.63
C ALA A 54 -0.76 -15.04 4.76
N SER A 55 0.31 -15.03 5.55
CA SER A 55 0.47 -15.86 6.75
C SER A 55 -0.42 -15.44 7.93
N ALA A 56 -1.08 -14.27 7.85
CA ALA A 56 -1.93 -13.73 8.90
C ALA A 56 -3.33 -14.40 8.95
N PRO A 57 -3.97 -14.48 10.14
CA PRO A 57 -5.35 -14.93 10.30
C PRO A 57 -6.32 -14.16 9.39
N SER A 58 -7.14 -14.85 8.61
CA SER A 58 -7.94 -14.26 7.53
C SER A 58 -9.03 -13.28 7.97
N TYR A 59 -9.73 -13.52 9.08
CA TYR A 59 -10.73 -12.56 9.60
C TYR A 59 -10.11 -11.39 10.37
N PRO A 60 -9.22 -11.62 11.35
CA PRO A 60 -8.48 -10.56 12.02
C PRO A 60 -7.77 -9.60 11.06
N ASP A 61 -7.10 -10.13 10.03
CA ASP A 61 -6.41 -9.34 9.01
C ASP A 61 -7.37 -8.38 8.28
N LYS A 62 -8.53 -8.89 7.83
CA LYS A 62 -9.53 -8.12 7.07
C LYS A 62 -10.34 -7.12 7.89
N THR A 63 -10.27 -7.21 9.21
CA THR A 63 -10.97 -6.33 10.15
C THR A 63 -10.06 -5.33 10.85
N ALA A 64 -8.75 -5.42 10.64
CA ALA A 64 -7.77 -4.44 11.09
C ALA A 64 -7.48 -3.36 10.03
N VAL A 65 -7.17 -2.16 10.48
CA VAL A 65 -6.45 -1.17 9.67
C VAL A 65 -4.96 -1.50 9.75
N HIS A 66 -4.27 -1.52 8.61
CA HIS A 66 -2.85 -1.88 8.55
C HIS A 66 -2.01 -0.61 8.45
N PHE A 67 -1.00 -0.50 9.30
CA PHE A 67 0.00 0.56 9.25
C PHE A 67 1.39 -0.02 9.10
N ALA A 68 2.25 0.65 8.34
CA ALA A 68 3.68 0.39 8.39
C ALA A 68 4.29 1.06 9.63
N ALA A 69 5.09 0.33 10.40
CA ALA A 69 5.86 0.91 11.48
C ALA A 69 7.16 1.55 10.95
N GLN A 70 7.45 2.77 11.43
CA GLN A 70 8.74 3.49 11.37
C GLN A 70 9.24 3.97 10.00
N VAL A 71 8.90 3.26 8.93
CA VAL A 71 9.22 3.64 7.55
C VAL A 71 7.93 3.74 6.76
N VAL A 72 7.91 4.66 5.78
CA VAL A 72 6.80 4.70 4.83
C VAL A 72 7.02 3.56 3.85
N ALA A 73 6.18 2.53 3.89
CA ALA A 73 6.25 1.37 3.02
C ALA A 73 5.68 1.68 1.61
N ASN A 74 6.12 2.77 0.99
CA ASN A 74 5.64 3.23 -0.31
C ASN A 74 5.95 2.26 -1.46
N SER A 75 6.97 1.40 -1.32
CA SER A 75 7.23 0.33 -2.28
C SER A 75 6.18 -0.78 -2.28
N TYR A 76 5.39 -0.90 -1.19
CA TYR A 76 4.36 -1.93 -1.03
C TYR A 76 2.94 -1.37 -1.12
N TYR A 77 2.72 -0.18 -0.54
CA TYR A 77 1.41 0.47 -0.44
C TYR A 77 1.30 1.79 -1.20
N GLY A 78 2.41 2.28 -1.78
CA GLY A 78 2.43 3.54 -2.51
C GLY A 78 1.77 3.40 -3.88
N GLY A 79 1.30 4.55 -4.39
CA GLY A 79 0.81 4.65 -5.77
C GLY A 79 1.90 5.22 -6.68
N GLU A 80 1.92 6.53 -6.80
CA GLU A 80 2.84 7.24 -7.68
C GLU A 80 4.12 7.65 -6.94
N THR A 81 5.27 7.09 -7.30
CA THR A 81 6.57 7.42 -6.69
C THR A 81 6.84 8.93 -6.69
N TYR A 82 7.31 9.52 -5.60
CA TYR A 82 7.46 10.99 -5.41
C TYR A 82 6.16 11.81 -5.47
N ASN A 83 4.99 11.20 -5.61
CA ASN A 83 3.69 11.86 -5.47
C ASN A 83 2.84 11.14 -4.40
N GLU A 84 3.48 10.51 -3.43
CA GLU A 84 2.79 9.72 -2.40
C GLU A 84 2.10 10.62 -1.39
N VAL A 85 0.83 10.32 -1.14
CA VAL A 85 0.10 10.81 0.03
C VAL A 85 0.13 9.72 1.08
N PHE A 86 0.52 10.08 2.30
CA PHE A 86 0.56 9.13 3.41
C PHE A 86 0.18 9.78 4.73
N PHE A 87 -0.12 8.94 5.71
CA PHE A 87 -0.57 9.34 7.04
C PHE A 87 0.41 8.79 8.06
N ILE A 88 0.77 9.62 9.04
CA ILE A 88 1.49 9.14 10.23
C ILE A 88 0.61 9.33 11.46
N TYR A 89 0.70 8.38 12.37
CA TYR A 89 -0.01 8.41 13.63
C TYR A 89 0.98 8.22 14.78
N PRO A 90 0.86 8.99 15.88
CA PRO A 90 1.59 8.70 17.10
C PRO A 90 1.22 7.29 17.61
N SER A 91 2.22 6.45 17.84
CA SER A 91 2.00 5.04 18.22
C SER A 91 1.29 4.91 19.56
N ASP A 92 1.57 5.79 20.51
CA ASP A 92 0.91 5.90 21.82
C ASP A 92 -0.57 6.30 21.69
N ALA A 93 -0.89 7.23 20.80
CA ALA A 93 -2.27 7.63 20.53
C ALA A 93 -3.10 6.47 19.96
N LEU A 94 -2.51 5.66 19.07
CA LEU A 94 -3.16 4.48 18.53
C LEU A 94 -3.29 3.36 19.58
N ALA A 95 -2.18 3.00 20.25
CA ALA A 95 -2.13 1.91 21.21
C ALA A 95 -3.03 2.14 22.44
N SER A 96 -3.23 3.40 22.85
CA SER A 96 -4.12 3.73 23.98
C SER A 96 -5.61 3.54 23.67
N GLN A 97 -6.00 3.55 22.40
CA GLN A 97 -7.42 3.57 21.98
C GLN A 97 -7.86 2.27 21.28
N HIS A 98 -6.91 1.50 20.78
CA HIS A 98 -7.17 0.37 19.91
C HIS A 98 -6.38 -0.85 20.35
N ASP A 99 -6.96 -2.03 20.15
CA ASP A 99 -6.20 -3.26 20.26
C ASP A 99 -5.28 -3.37 19.05
N PHE A 100 -4.06 -3.87 19.24
CA PHE A 100 -3.05 -3.89 18.19
C PHE A 100 -2.18 -5.14 18.21
N ALA A 101 -1.59 -5.47 17.07
CA ALA A 101 -0.60 -6.53 16.95
C ALA A 101 0.46 -6.16 15.92
N PHE A 102 1.68 -6.63 16.14
CA PHE A 102 2.73 -6.57 15.14
C PHE A 102 2.74 -7.82 14.27
N ASN A 103 3.03 -7.64 12.98
CA ASN A 103 3.32 -8.75 12.08
C ASN A 103 4.76 -9.25 12.28
N GLY A 104 4.96 -10.53 12.59
CA GLY A 104 6.29 -11.15 12.79
C GLY A 104 6.82 -11.12 14.24
N TRP A 105 7.97 -11.76 14.46
CA TRP A 105 8.54 -12.03 15.79
C TRP A 105 9.33 -10.82 16.35
N GLU A 106 9.37 -10.68 17.69
CA GLU A 106 10.24 -9.72 18.42
C GLU A 106 10.02 -8.22 18.12
N LYS A 107 8.76 -7.79 18.01
CA LYS A 107 8.42 -6.39 17.70
C LYS A 107 7.96 -5.61 18.92
N ASP A 108 8.37 -4.34 19.00
CA ASP A 108 8.05 -3.44 20.09
C ASP A 108 8.09 -1.96 19.65
N PHE A 109 7.63 -1.06 20.51
CA PHE A 109 7.57 0.39 20.22
C PHE A 109 8.88 1.12 20.50
N THR A 110 9.85 0.49 21.17
CA THR A 110 11.05 1.15 21.70
C THR A 110 12.22 1.19 20.71
N LYS A 111 12.21 0.32 19.70
CA LYS A 111 13.33 0.21 18.74
C LYS A 111 12.87 0.08 17.30
N PRO A 112 13.63 0.65 16.34
CA PRO A 112 13.50 0.36 14.92
C PRO A 112 13.48 -1.15 14.66
N GLN A 113 12.50 -1.61 13.88
CA GLN A 113 12.32 -2.97 13.44
C GLN A 113 13.37 -3.27 12.37
N SER A 114 14.15 -4.33 12.57
CA SER A 114 15.20 -4.73 11.62
C SER A 114 14.62 -5.30 10.32
N GLU A 115 13.37 -5.77 10.34
CA GLU A 115 12.69 -6.35 9.18
C GLU A 115 11.65 -5.38 8.61
N MET A 116 11.98 -4.77 7.47
CA MET A 116 11.10 -3.84 6.75
C MET A 116 10.02 -4.53 5.91
N LYS A 117 10.21 -5.80 5.53
CA LYS A 117 9.29 -6.53 4.64
C LYS A 117 7.97 -6.91 5.32
N TRP A 118 8.00 -7.14 6.63
CA TRP A 118 6.83 -7.57 7.43
C TRP A 118 6.51 -6.55 8.52
N ASN A 119 6.68 -5.24 8.27
CA ASN A 119 6.57 -4.21 9.30
C ASN A 119 5.15 -3.73 9.59
N ASP A 120 4.15 -4.54 9.29
CA ASP A 120 2.75 -4.21 9.52
C ASP A 120 2.43 -4.18 11.02
N VAL A 121 1.61 -3.20 11.38
CA VAL A 121 0.91 -3.11 12.65
C VAL A 121 -0.58 -3.17 12.34
N PHE A 122 -1.21 -4.23 12.82
CA PHE A 122 -2.65 -4.40 12.77
C PHE A 122 -3.28 -3.58 13.89
N MET A 123 -4.23 -2.71 13.54
CA MET A 123 -5.00 -1.92 14.50
C MET A 123 -6.47 -2.26 14.35
N TRP A 124 -7.07 -2.87 15.38
CA TRP A 124 -8.51 -3.16 15.37
C TRP A 124 -9.29 -1.97 15.93
N PRO A 125 -10.24 -1.39 15.15
CA PRO A 125 -11.12 -0.37 15.65
C PRO A 125 -11.88 -0.85 16.88
N SER A 126 -12.06 0.04 17.86
CA SER A 126 -12.71 -0.32 19.13
C SER A 126 -14.22 -0.60 18.96
N SER A 127 -14.84 -0.08 17.89
CA SER A 127 -16.25 -0.27 17.56
C SER A 127 -16.44 -1.04 16.25
N ILE A 128 -17.30 -2.05 16.29
CA ILE A 128 -17.73 -2.83 15.11
C ILE A 128 -18.79 -2.10 14.28
N GLU A 129 -19.49 -1.12 14.85
CA GLU A 129 -20.58 -0.38 14.20
C GLU A 129 -20.10 0.82 13.39
N ASN A 130 -18.87 1.28 13.62
CA ASN A 130 -18.21 2.29 12.80
C ASN A 130 -16.70 2.04 12.78
N PRO A 131 -16.26 1.02 12.03
CA PRO A 131 -14.86 0.60 12.04
C PRO A 131 -14.01 1.59 11.25
N GLY A 132 -13.21 2.40 11.96
CA GLY A 132 -12.18 3.20 11.32
C GLY A 132 -11.37 4.06 12.29
N ILE A 133 -10.28 4.60 11.77
CA ILE A 133 -9.38 5.50 12.49
C ILE A 133 -9.48 6.89 11.86
N PRO A 134 -9.83 7.94 12.61
CA PRO A 134 -9.95 9.28 12.06
C PRO A 134 -8.67 9.77 11.38
N ILE A 135 -8.79 10.31 10.18
CA ILE A 135 -7.69 10.98 9.47
C ILE A 135 -7.17 12.15 10.31
N ASP A 136 -8.08 12.90 10.95
CA ASP A 136 -7.75 14.06 11.77
C ASP A 136 -7.03 13.72 13.09
N ALA A 137 -6.93 12.44 13.46
CA ALA A 137 -6.12 11.98 14.59
C ALA A 137 -4.63 11.79 14.22
N GLY A 138 -4.33 11.76 12.92
CA GLY A 138 -2.96 11.65 12.39
C GLY A 138 -2.45 12.97 11.80
N VAL A 139 -1.27 12.89 11.20
CA VAL A 139 -0.68 13.95 10.37
C VAL A 139 -0.61 13.47 8.94
N VAL A 140 -1.19 14.25 8.02
CA VAL A 140 -1.24 13.95 6.59
C VAL A 140 -0.05 14.59 5.90
N PHE A 141 0.71 13.78 5.17
CA PHE A 141 1.85 14.21 4.38
C PHE A 141 1.46 14.28 2.92
N LEU A 142 1.63 15.47 2.33
CA LEU A 142 1.33 15.75 0.94
C LEU A 142 2.61 16.19 0.23
N PRO A 143 2.89 15.71 -0.98
CA PRO A 143 4.06 16.14 -1.72
C PRO A 143 3.89 17.62 -2.12
N SER A 144 4.98 18.37 -2.10
CA SER A 144 4.96 19.82 -2.31
C SER A 144 5.23 20.19 -3.77
N SER A 145 6.41 19.84 -4.29
CA SER A 145 6.88 20.32 -5.61
C SER A 145 6.49 19.45 -6.80
N THR A 146 6.01 18.22 -6.58
CA THR A 146 5.74 17.27 -7.65
C THR A 146 4.77 17.83 -8.66
N LEU A 147 5.14 17.80 -9.94
CA LEU A 147 4.29 18.29 -11.03
C LEU A 147 3.19 17.29 -11.33
N VAL A 148 1.95 17.74 -11.22
CA VAL A 148 0.75 16.92 -11.38
C VAL A 148 -0.26 17.60 -12.30
N ASP A 149 -1.08 16.81 -12.97
CA ASP A 149 -2.21 17.31 -13.75
C ASP A 149 -3.14 18.15 -12.87
N ARG A 150 -3.47 19.35 -13.34
CA ARG A 150 -4.32 20.31 -12.62
C ARG A 150 -5.66 19.73 -12.18
N ASN A 151 -6.22 18.79 -12.93
CA ASN A 151 -7.58 18.29 -12.71
C ASN A 151 -7.59 16.95 -11.96
N THR A 152 -6.53 16.14 -12.07
CA THR A 152 -6.51 14.80 -11.46
C THR A 152 -5.57 14.67 -10.28
N GLY A 153 -4.57 15.55 -10.13
CA GLY A 153 -3.54 15.42 -9.11
C GLY A 153 -2.54 14.28 -9.37
N SER A 154 -2.60 13.63 -10.54
CA SER A 154 -1.68 12.59 -10.97
C SER A 154 -0.50 13.16 -11.74
N LYS A 155 0.69 12.56 -11.61
CA LYS A 155 1.84 12.86 -12.49
C LYS A 155 1.61 12.42 -13.93
N TYR A 156 0.69 11.48 -14.15
CA TYR A 156 0.49 10.81 -15.42
C TYR A 156 -0.75 11.35 -16.14
N ALA A 157 -0.66 11.39 -17.47
CA ALA A 157 -1.80 11.68 -18.31
C ALA A 157 -2.82 10.54 -18.20
N SER A 158 -4.09 10.90 -18.19
CA SER A 158 -5.19 9.94 -18.16
C SER A 158 -6.34 10.43 -19.02
N GLU A 159 -7.10 9.49 -19.55
CA GLU A 159 -8.30 9.76 -20.33
C GLU A 159 -9.48 8.92 -19.84
N THR A 160 -10.68 9.36 -20.19
CA THR A 160 -11.91 8.64 -19.86
C THR A 160 -12.31 7.77 -21.05
N VAL A 161 -12.33 6.46 -20.83
CA VAL A 161 -12.83 5.47 -21.79
C VAL A 161 -14.16 4.90 -21.31
N THR A 162 -15.00 4.46 -22.24
CA THR A 162 -16.25 3.77 -21.91
C THR A 162 -16.02 2.27 -21.98
N ASP A 163 -16.13 1.59 -20.84
CA ASP A 163 -16.04 0.14 -20.73
C ASP A 163 -17.33 -0.41 -20.12
N GLY A 164 -18.02 -1.31 -20.83
CA GLY A 164 -19.31 -1.86 -20.40
C GLY A 164 -20.40 -0.82 -20.11
N GLY A 165 -20.36 0.34 -20.78
CA GLY A 165 -21.29 1.45 -20.56
C GLY A 165 -20.98 2.32 -19.33
N LYS A 166 -19.87 2.07 -18.63
CA LYS A 166 -19.39 2.90 -17.52
C LYS A 166 -18.15 3.68 -17.96
N ALA A 167 -18.14 4.96 -17.62
CA ALA A 167 -16.96 5.80 -17.79
C ALA A 167 -15.88 5.35 -16.79
N LYS A 168 -14.70 4.98 -17.30
CA LYS A 168 -13.53 4.60 -16.52
C LYS A 168 -12.35 5.45 -16.95
N ARG A 169 -11.60 5.97 -15.97
CA ARG A 169 -10.35 6.68 -16.24
C ARG A 169 -9.22 5.67 -16.40
N VAL A 170 -8.43 5.80 -17.45
CA VAL A 170 -7.26 4.96 -17.74
C VAL A 170 -6.03 5.84 -17.97
N MET A 171 -4.85 5.34 -17.60
CA MET A 171 -3.60 6.02 -17.89
C MET A 171 -3.29 5.94 -19.38
N VAL A 172 -2.69 7.00 -19.92
CA VAL A 172 -2.26 7.05 -21.32
C VAL A 172 -0.82 6.55 -21.40
N GLU A 173 -0.57 5.58 -22.27
CA GLU A 173 0.77 5.08 -22.57
C GLU A 173 1.51 6.02 -23.54
N ASP A 174 2.80 6.24 -23.30
CA ASP A 174 3.70 6.93 -24.23
C ASP A 174 4.34 5.91 -25.19
N THR A 175 3.57 5.50 -26.20
CA THR A 175 4.00 4.49 -27.17
C THR A 175 5.28 4.88 -27.91
N ALA A 176 5.50 6.18 -28.15
CA ALA A 176 6.71 6.67 -28.81
C ALA A 176 7.95 6.47 -27.93
N LEU A 177 7.81 6.66 -26.62
CA LEU A 177 8.87 6.44 -25.64
C LEU A 177 9.15 4.94 -25.44
N VAL A 178 8.10 4.12 -25.33
CA VAL A 178 8.21 2.65 -25.28
C VAL A 178 8.94 2.11 -26.51
N ASP A 179 8.52 2.53 -27.70
CA ASP A 179 9.14 2.14 -28.97
C ASP A 179 10.62 2.55 -29.03
N SER A 180 10.96 3.72 -28.49
CA SER A 180 12.34 4.22 -28.46
C SER A 180 13.20 3.41 -27.50
N PHE A 181 12.65 2.99 -26.37
CA PHE A 181 13.32 2.11 -25.41
C PHE A 181 13.58 0.70 -25.99
N VAL A 182 12.59 0.11 -26.66
CA VAL A 182 12.77 -1.21 -27.31
C VAL A 182 13.82 -1.12 -28.42
N ARG A 183 13.78 -0.08 -29.26
CA ARG A 183 14.82 0.16 -30.27
C ARG A 183 16.21 0.37 -29.67
N TRP A 184 16.30 1.09 -28.55
CA TRP A 184 17.54 1.26 -27.81
C TRP A 184 18.11 -0.10 -27.38
N GLY A 185 17.29 -1.00 -26.83
CA GLY A 185 17.78 -2.31 -26.41
C GLY A 185 18.24 -3.18 -27.59
N ALA A 186 17.54 -3.10 -28.74
CA ALA A 186 17.89 -3.86 -29.94
C ALA A 186 19.27 -3.51 -30.54
N ILE A 187 19.80 -2.30 -30.27
CA ILE A 187 21.11 -1.86 -30.75
C ILE A 187 22.25 -2.15 -29.77
N LEU A 188 21.98 -2.70 -28.58
CA LEU A 188 23.00 -3.03 -27.56
C LEU A 188 23.85 -4.28 -27.87
N ASN A 189 23.85 -4.73 -29.13
CA ASN A 189 24.61 -5.92 -29.57
C ASN A 189 26.14 -5.75 -29.53
N ASP A 190 26.64 -4.54 -29.24
CA ASP A 190 28.06 -4.26 -29.16
C ASP A 190 28.60 -4.30 -27.72
N LYS A 191 29.67 -5.08 -27.53
CA LYS A 191 30.49 -5.15 -26.30
C LYS A 191 31.09 -3.78 -25.89
N GLU A 192 30.94 -2.75 -26.71
CA GLU A 192 31.44 -1.41 -26.46
C GLU A 192 30.47 -0.50 -25.70
N SER A 193 29.17 -0.83 -25.66
CA SER A 193 28.17 -0.03 -24.93
C SER A 193 28.50 0.05 -23.44
N ALA A 194 28.41 1.25 -22.86
CA ALA A 194 28.64 1.48 -21.44
C ALA A 194 27.71 0.61 -20.58
N VAL A 195 26.44 0.51 -20.98
CA VAL A 195 25.39 -0.31 -20.35
C VAL A 195 25.80 -1.78 -20.27
N VAL A 196 26.26 -2.34 -21.39
CA VAL A 196 26.70 -3.74 -21.48
C VAL A 196 27.95 -3.97 -20.63
N LYS A 197 28.92 -3.04 -20.66
CA LYS A 197 30.16 -3.13 -19.86
C LYS A 197 29.88 -3.08 -18.37
N THR A 198 29.11 -2.09 -17.91
CA THR A 198 28.81 -1.93 -16.48
C THR A 198 28.02 -3.13 -15.95
N PHE A 199 27.08 -3.65 -16.74
CA PHE A 199 26.33 -4.85 -16.35
C PHE A 199 27.22 -6.09 -16.26
N ALA A 200 28.12 -6.30 -17.24
CA ALA A 200 29.07 -7.41 -17.20
C ALA A 200 29.99 -7.33 -15.96
N GLU A 201 30.49 -6.14 -15.65
CA GLU A 201 31.29 -5.90 -14.43
C GLU A 201 30.52 -6.21 -13.16
N TYR A 202 29.26 -5.77 -13.05
CA TYR A 202 28.39 -6.09 -11.91
C TYR A 202 28.12 -7.60 -11.78
N LYS A 203 27.84 -8.27 -12.90
CA LYS A 203 27.51 -9.69 -12.94
C LYS A 203 28.66 -10.54 -12.41
N ASP A 204 29.88 -10.26 -12.89
CA ASP A 204 31.09 -11.02 -12.57
C ASP A 204 31.74 -10.60 -11.25
N ALA A 205 31.25 -9.54 -10.61
CA ALA A 205 31.78 -9.04 -9.36
C ALA A 205 31.49 -9.96 -8.16
N PRO A 206 32.41 -10.04 -7.18
CA PRO A 206 32.16 -10.72 -5.93
C PRO A 206 31.06 -10.01 -5.13
N TYR A 207 30.33 -10.78 -4.31
CA TYR A 207 29.16 -10.31 -3.56
C TYR A 207 29.38 -8.99 -2.80
N TRP A 208 30.53 -8.82 -2.14
CA TRP A 208 30.86 -7.62 -1.37
C TRP A 208 31.07 -6.35 -2.22
N MET A 209 31.20 -6.46 -3.54
CA MET A 209 31.25 -5.32 -4.46
C MET A 209 29.91 -5.01 -5.13
N LYS A 210 28.95 -5.94 -5.05
CA LYS A 210 27.72 -5.86 -5.85
C LYS A 210 26.88 -4.64 -5.52
N GLU A 211 26.71 -4.30 -4.25
CA GLU A 211 25.93 -3.11 -3.83
C GLU A 211 26.47 -1.81 -4.46
N ARG A 212 27.80 -1.64 -4.46
CA ARG A 212 28.43 -0.46 -5.09
C ARG A 212 28.24 -0.46 -6.60
N LEU A 213 28.42 -1.60 -7.25
CA LEU A 213 28.33 -1.72 -8.71
C LEU A 213 26.89 -1.65 -9.21
N GLU A 214 25.92 -2.14 -8.42
CA GLU A 214 24.49 -2.04 -8.68
C GLU A 214 24.10 -0.58 -8.91
N ARG A 215 24.51 0.31 -7.99
CA ARG A 215 24.29 1.75 -8.15
C ARG A 215 24.90 2.30 -9.44
N THR A 216 26.14 1.93 -9.77
CA THR A 216 26.80 2.37 -11.01
C THR A 216 26.07 1.89 -12.27
N VAL A 217 25.57 0.64 -12.27
CA VAL A 217 24.78 0.10 -13.38
C VAL A 217 23.47 0.87 -13.54
N VAL A 218 22.73 1.06 -12.44
CA VAL A 218 21.47 1.80 -12.45
C VAL A 218 21.66 3.25 -12.90
N GLU A 219 22.70 3.94 -12.42
CA GLU A 219 23.05 5.30 -12.86
C GLU A 219 23.34 5.33 -14.37
N THR A 220 24.07 4.34 -14.89
CA THR A 220 24.39 4.23 -16.33
C THR A 220 23.13 4.00 -17.16
N PHE A 221 22.27 3.07 -16.74
CA PHE A 221 20.99 2.78 -17.41
C PHE A 221 20.09 4.01 -17.40
N SER A 222 19.95 4.64 -16.24
CA SER A 222 19.10 5.82 -16.05
C SER A 222 19.55 6.99 -16.91
N GLY A 223 20.86 7.21 -17.06
CA GLY A 223 21.40 8.26 -17.93
C GLY A 223 21.02 8.06 -19.40
N GLU A 224 21.11 6.82 -19.90
CA GLU A 224 20.68 6.47 -21.25
C GLU A 224 19.16 6.66 -21.42
N PHE A 225 18.36 6.27 -20.43
CA PHE A 225 16.90 6.45 -20.50
C PHE A 225 16.49 7.91 -20.46
N GLN A 226 17.17 8.74 -19.66
CA GLN A 226 16.95 10.19 -19.72
C GLN A 226 17.27 10.76 -21.10
N ALA A 227 18.31 10.26 -21.78
CA ALA A 227 18.62 10.65 -23.14
C ALA A 227 17.56 10.23 -24.17
N LEU A 228 16.79 9.15 -23.89
CA LEU A 228 15.62 8.76 -24.67
C LEU A 228 14.38 9.63 -24.40
N GLY A 229 14.38 10.41 -23.31
CA GLY A 229 13.27 11.30 -22.93
C GLY A 229 12.47 10.86 -21.70
N PHE A 230 12.88 9.79 -21.01
CA PHE A 230 12.28 9.46 -19.71
C PHE A 230 12.62 10.54 -18.68
N SER A 231 11.69 10.85 -17.79
CA SER A 231 12.00 11.71 -16.64
C SER A 231 12.93 10.99 -15.66
N GLU A 232 13.65 11.74 -14.82
CA GLU A 232 14.65 11.19 -13.90
C GLU A 232 14.11 10.05 -13.02
N ASP A 233 12.92 10.22 -12.44
CA ASP A 233 12.26 9.21 -11.61
C ASP A 233 11.87 7.95 -12.40
N ALA A 234 11.34 8.11 -13.61
CA ALA A 234 10.96 7.00 -14.47
C ALA A 234 12.19 6.24 -14.98
N ALA A 235 13.24 6.97 -15.36
CA ALA A 235 14.52 6.41 -15.79
C ALA A 235 15.18 5.59 -14.66
N TRP A 236 15.15 6.11 -13.42
CA TRP A 236 15.70 5.40 -12.27
C TRP A 236 14.91 4.12 -11.94
N ALA A 237 13.58 4.19 -11.93
CA ALA A 237 12.73 3.04 -11.70
C ALA A 237 12.94 1.96 -12.79
N LEU A 238 13.00 2.36 -14.06
CA LEU A 238 13.28 1.48 -15.18
C LEU A 238 14.69 0.87 -15.10
N GLY A 239 15.69 1.65 -14.70
CA GLY A 239 17.07 1.18 -14.51
C GLY A 239 17.17 0.06 -13.48
N ASN A 240 16.56 0.26 -12.30
CA ASN A 240 16.50 -0.77 -11.26
C ASN A 240 15.76 -2.01 -11.74
N ARG A 241 14.60 -1.83 -12.41
CA ARG A 241 13.83 -2.99 -12.85
C ARG A 241 14.56 -3.78 -13.92
N LEU A 242 15.14 -3.10 -14.91
CA LEU A 242 15.90 -3.75 -15.96
C LEU A 242 17.11 -4.50 -15.41
N LEU A 243 17.83 -3.94 -14.44
CA LEU A 243 18.92 -4.65 -13.77
C LEU A 243 18.44 -5.94 -13.09
N SER A 244 17.29 -5.90 -12.42
CA SER A 244 16.67 -7.09 -11.82
C SER A 244 16.33 -8.15 -12.87
N GLU A 245 15.74 -7.75 -14.01
CA GLU A 245 15.42 -8.68 -15.11
C GLU A 245 16.68 -9.29 -15.71
N MET A 246 17.67 -8.46 -15.99
CA MET A 246 18.94 -8.88 -16.56
C MET A 246 19.71 -9.84 -15.66
N HIS A 247 19.56 -9.75 -14.34
CA HIS A 247 20.16 -10.71 -13.41
C HIS A 247 19.77 -12.16 -13.75
N TYR A 248 18.52 -12.37 -14.19
CA TYR A 248 18.00 -13.68 -14.55
C TYR A 248 18.15 -14.00 -16.04
N GLN A 249 17.76 -13.07 -16.91
CA GLN A 249 17.63 -13.32 -18.35
C GLN A 249 18.93 -13.10 -19.12
N GLN A 250 19.78 -12.16 -18.65
CA GLN A 250 21.11 -11.86 -19.21
C GLN A 250 21.12 -11.41 -20.69
N GLU A 251 19.99 -10.90 -21.18
CA GLU A 251 19.84 -10.37 -22.54
C GLU A 251 18.89 -9.16 -22.56
N PHE A 252 18.92 -8.41 -23.67
CA PHE A 252 18.05 -7.26 -23.94
C PHE A 252 17.01 -7.60 -25.01
N SER A 253 16.37 -8.77 -24.91
CA SER A 253 15.29 -9.12 -25.83
C SER A 253 14.09 -8.20 -25.65
N GLU A 254 13.30 -8.03 -26.70
CA GLU A 254 12.10 -7.19 -26.68
C GLU A 254 11.14 -7.58 -25.54
N GLU A 255 10.98 -8.88 -25.26
CA GLU A 255 10.18 -9.38 -24.15
C GLU A 255 10.69 -8.88 -22.79
N VAL A 256 12.01 -8.95 -22.55
CA VAL A 256 12.63 -8.47 -21.31
C VAL A 256 12.45 -6.96 -21.14
N LEU A 257 12.61 -6.20 -22.22
CA LEU A 257 12.45 -4.74 -22.21
C LEU A 257 10.99 -4.35 -21.93
N LEU A 258 10.04 -4.96 -22.65
CA LEU A 258 8.61 -4.70 -22.45
C LEU A 258 8.15 -5.10 -21.04
N HIS A 259 8.65 -6.21 -20.51
CA HIS A 259 8.37 -6.61 -19.14
C HIS A 259 8.96 -5.61 -18.13
N ALA A 260 10.22 -5.20 -18.29
CA ALA A 260 10.87 -4.25 -17.41
C ALA A 260 10.16 -2.88 -17.39
N ILE A 261 9.79 -2.36 -18.57
CA ILE A 261 9.10 -1.06 -18.64
C ILE A 261 7.71 -1.13 -18.00
N ASN A 262 6.96 -2.21 -18.25
CA ASN A 262 5.63 -2.40 -17.68
C ASN A 262 5.64 -2.49 -16.16
N GLU A 263 6.55 -3.30 -15.61
CA GLU A 263 6.69 -3.50 -14.17
C GLU A 263 7.23 -2.25 -13.45
N SER A 264 7.97 -1.39 -14.15
CA SER A 264 8.46 -0.12 -13.60
C SER A 264 7.41 1.00 -13.61
N GLY A 265 6.37 0.90 -14.44
CA GLY A 265 5.42 1.99 -14.66
C GLY A 265 5.99 3.18 -15.45
N ALA A 266 7.16 3.02 -16.11
CA ALA A 266 7.81 4.09 -16.85
C ALA A 266 7.19 4.36 -18.24
N GLN A 267 6.29 3.47 -18.72
CA GLN A 267 5.58 3.58 -19.99
C GLN A 267 4.51 4.68 -20.01
N TRP A 268 4.11 5.21 -18.86
CA TRP A 268 2.99 6.15 -18.78
C TRP A 268 3.40 7.57 -19.20
N ALA A 269 2.58 8.16 -20.07
CA ALA A 269 2.77 9.53 -20.51
C ALA A 269 2.62 10.52 -19.35
N ARG A 270 3.44 11.58 -19.34
CA ARG A 270 3.35 12.65 -18.34
C ARG A 270 2.17 13.58 -18.63
N ALA A 271 1.56 14.10 -17.56
CA ALA A 271 0.57 15.16 -17.66
C ALA A 271 1.15 16.41 -18.36
N LYS A 272 0.31 17.12 -19.12
CA LYS A 272 0.74 18.30 -19.92
C LYS A 272 0.36 19.63 -19.28
N ASP A 273 -0.85 19.75 -18.73
CA ASP A 273 -1.28 20.93 -17.96
C ASP A 273 -0.97 20.69 -16.48
N VAL A 274 0.26 21.01 -16.09
CA VAL A 274 0.79 20.68 -14.77
C VAL A 274 0.83 21.89 -13.84
N ILE A 275 0.59 21.62 -12.56
CA ILE A 275 0.83 22.50 -11.41
C ILE A 275 1.61 21.74 -10.35
N THR A 276 2.09 22.42 -9.31
CA THR A 276 2.68 21.72 -8.16
C THR A 276 1.60 20.96 -7.40
N SER A 277 1.96 19.83 -6.78
CA SER A 277 1.03 19.04 -5.97
C SER A 277 0.49 19.85 -4.79
N LYS A 278 1.30 20.74 -4.21
CA LYS A 278 0.83 21.70 -3.22
C LYS A 278 -0.28 22.61 -3.76
N ASP A 279 -0.09 23.21 -4.93
CA ASP A 279 -1.11 24.08 -5.54
C ASP A 279 -2.39 23.31 -5.87
N TYR A 280 -2.27 22.05 -6.30
CA TYR A 280 -3.40 21.16 -6.52
C TYR A 280 -4.20 20.95 -5.23
N TRP A 281 -3.55 20.50 -4.16
CA TRP A 281 -4.21 20.23 -2.88
C TRP A 281 -4.81 21.49 -2.26
N GLU A 282 -4.08 22.61 -2.26
CA GLU A 282 -4.60 23.88 -1.72
C GLU A 282 -5.81 24.40 -2.52
N SER A 283 -5.81 24.23 -3.85
CA SER A 283 -6.97 24.56 -4.68
C SER A 283 -8.16 23.66 -4.35
N LEU A 284 -7.94 22.35 -4.18
CA LEU A 284 -8.97 21.39 -3.79
C LEU A 284 -9.59 21.75 -2.42
N PHE A 285 -8.74 22.07 -1.43
CA PHE A 285 -9.18 22.43 -0.08
C PHE A 285 -9.87 23.80 -0.02
N ALA A 286 -9.47 24.76 -0.87
CA ALA A 286 -10.15 26.05 -0.96
C ALA A 286 -11.61 25.90 -1.43
N VAL A 287 -11.84 25.01 -2.40
CA VAL A 287 -13.19 24.70 -2.90
C VAL A 287 -13.95 23.79 -1.93
N ASN A 288 -13.24 22.89 -1.23
CA ASN A 288 -13.83 21.92 -0.30
C ASN A 288 -13.17 22.00 1.08
N PRO A 289 -13.44 23.05 1.90
CA PRO A 289 -12.77 23.21 3.19
C PRO A 289 -13.01 22.05 4.15
N HIS A 290 -14.19 21.42 4.05
CA HIS A 290 -14.58 20.24 4.80
C HIS A 290 -13.87 18.95 4.37
N MET A 291 -13.00 18.97 3.36
CA MET A 291 -12.11 17.85 3.01
C MET A 291 -10.69 18.03 3.54
N ARG A 292 -10.31 19.24 3.99
CA ARG A 292 -8.96 19.50 4.48
C ARG A 292 -8.72 18.76 5.81
N PRO A 293 -7.70 17.89 5.89
CA PRO A 293 -7.29 17.28 7.16
C PRO A 293 -6.86 18.36 8.16
N LYS A 294 -7.07 18.09 9.44
CA LYS A 294 -6.70 19.01 10.52
C LYS A 294 -5.20 19.29 10.59
N HIS A 295 -4.38 18.28 10.30
CA HIS A 295 -2.92 18.33 10.37
C HIS A 295 -2.32 17.95 9.02
N VAL A 296 -1.79 18.95 8.29
CA VAL A 296 -1.19 18.77 6.96
C VAL A 296 0.26 19.23 6.99
N VAL A 297 1.15 18.40 6.47
CA VAL A 297 2.57 18.70 6.23
C VAL A 297 2.83 18.55 4.74
N TYR A 298 3.34 19.61 4.12
CA TYR A 298 3.86 19.54 2.76
C TYR A 298 5.34 19.16 2.81
N TYR A 299 5.74 18.14 2.05
CA TYR A 299 7.10 17.61 2.07
C TYR A 299 7.78 17.60 0.70
N GLU A 300 9.11 17.52 0.73
CA GLU A 300 10.00 17.40 -0.43
C GLU A 300 10.86 16.13 -0.29
N GLY A 301 11.29 15.56 -1.41
CA GLY A 301 12.13 14.36 -1.41
C GLY A 301 11.37 13.07 -1.10
N SER A 302 12.03 12.10 -0.45
CA SER A 302 11.44 10.78 -0.18
C SER A 302 10.44 10.80 0.99
N PRO A 303 9.35 10.00 0.95
CA PRO A 303 8.39 9.89 2.06
C PRO A 303 9.03 9.56 3.41
N THR A 304 9.93 8.58 3.47
CA THR A 304 10.64 8.21 4.71
C THR A 304 11.56 9.34 5.20
N GLY A 305 12.26 10.01 4.28
CA GLY A 305 13.06 11.20 4.63
C GLY A 305 12.21 12.32 5.23
N ALA A 306 11.01 12.55 4.69
CA ALA A 306 10.08 13.55 5.21
C ALA A 306 9.61 13.25 6.64
N VAL A 307 9.37 11.96 6.96
CA VAL A 307 9.04 11.55 8.33
C VAL A 307 10.20 11.83 9.29
N LEU A 308 11.43 11.46 8.91
CA LEU A 308 12.61 11.71 9.74
C LEU A 308 12.84 13.20 9.98
N GLU A 309 12.71 14.02 8.94
CA GLU A 309 12.82 15.48 9.03
C GLU A 309 11.74 16.07 9.93
N PHE A 310 10.50 15.60 9.80
CA PHE A 310 9.40 16.02 10.65
C PHE A 310 9.65 15.65 12.12
N GLN A 311 10.09 14.42 12.38
CA GLN A 311 10.41 13.96 13.74
C GLN A 311 11.51 14.82 14.37
N GLN A 312 12.62 15.03 13.66
CA GLN A 312 13.74 15.85 14.13
C GLN A 312 13.31 17.29 14.44
N ARG A 313 12.55 17.92 13.55
CA ARG A 313 12.08 19.31 13.74
C ARG A 313 11.15 19.48 14.94
N ASN A 314 10.42 18.43 15.30
CA ASN A 314 9.46 18.46 16.40
C ASN A 314 9.98 17.76 17.68
N GLY A 315 11.25 17.34 17.70
CA GLY A 315 11.85 16.64 18.86
C GLY A 315 11.26 15.26 19.14
N ILE A 316 10.60 14.64 18.16
CA ILE A 316 9.96 13.33 18.30
C ILE A 316 11.04 12.23 18.16
N GLY A 317 10.98 11.21 19.01
CA GLY A 317 12.00 10.14 19.08
C GLY A 317 13.13 10.39 20.08
N SER A 318 13.04 11.47 20.86
CA SER A 318 13.93 11.76 22.00
C SER A 318 13.34 11.33 23.36
N ALA A 319 12.17 10.69 23.35
CA ALA A 319 11.50 10.22 24.55
C ALA A 319 12.34 9.16 25.27
N ASP A 320 12.35 9.24 26.60
CA ASP A 320 12.98 8.23 27.44
C ASP A 320 12.21 6.91 27.31
N THR A 321 12.75 5.97 26.54
CA THR A 321 12.22 4.59 26.43
C THR A 321 12.69 3.73 27.62
N SER A 322 12.90 4.35 28.78
CA SER A 322 13.47 3.68 29.94
C SER A 322 12.70 2.40 30.26
N ALA A 323 13.46 1.38 30.65
CA ALA A 323 12.99 0.02 30.87
C ALA A 323 11.86 -0.14 31.91
N THR A 324 11.43 0.95 32.55
CA THR A 324 10.36 0.99 33.54
C THR A 324 8.97 0.71 32.97
N GLU A 325 8.68 1.08 31.71
CA GLU A 325 7.37 0.86 31.07
C GLU A 325 7.33 -0.38 30.16
N GLY A 326 8.42 -1.15 30.10
CA GLY A 326 8.53 -2.33 29.27
C GLY A 326 8.61 -2.02 27.76
N ALA A 327 8.67 -3.07 26.94
CA ALA A 327 8.85 -2.96 25.49
C ALA A 327 7.63 -2.35 24.78
N LEU A 328 6.45 -2.46 25.39
CA LEU A 328 5.18 -1.96 24.84
C LEU A 328 4.74 -0.64 25.47
N LEU A 329 5.62 0.03 26.23
CA LEU A 329 5.37 1.35 26.82
C LEU A 329 4.07 1.39 27.65
N GLY A 330 3.81 0.32 28.41
CA GLY A 330 2.63 0.18 29.26
C GLY A 330 1.31 -0.18 28.54
N PHE A 331 1.34 -0.47 27.24
CA PHE A 331 0.16 -0.88 26.45
C PHE A 331 0.02 -2.40 26.30
N ASP A 332 0.62 -3.18 27.19
CA ASP A 332 0.60 -4.64 27.17
C ASP A 332 -0.83 -5.23 27.18
N ASP A 333 -1.76 -4.55 27.86
CA ASP A 333 -3.16 -4.95 27.95
C ASP A 333 -3.91 -4.83 26.62
N ARG A 334 -3.44 -3.97 25.71
CA ARG A 334 -4.00 -3.74 24.35
C ARG A 334 -3.30 -4.55 23.27
N HIS A 335 -2.10 -5.05 23.55
CA HIS A 335 -1.37 -5.88 22.61
C HIS A 335 -2.01 -7.28 22.48
N ILE A 336 -2.13 -7.72 21.23
CA ILE A 336 -2.57 -9.05 20.83
C ILE A 336 -1.33 -9.78 20.30
N ASN A 337 -0.87 -10.78 21.05
CA ASN A 337 0.25 -11.60 20.61
C ASN A 337 -0.21 -12.62 19.55
N LEU A 338 0.09 -12.32 18.28
CA LEU A 338 -0.23 -13.23 17.17
C LEU A 338 0.73 -14.43 17.10
N ASN A 339 1.93 -14.36 17.71
CA ASN A 339 2.98 -15.37 17.57
C ASN A 339 2.97 -16.46 18.66
N GLU A 340 2.55 -16.15 19.89
CA GLU A 340 2.33 -17.15 20.95
C GLU A 340 1.28 -18.21 20.55
N GLN A 341 0.55 -17.97 19.46
CA GLN A 341 -0.50 -18.82 18.92
C GLN A 341 -0.13 -19.49 17.58
N MET A 342 1.11 -19.28 17.07
CA MET A 342 1.63 -19.93 15.86
C MET A 342 2.39 -21.24 16.14
N GLY A 343 2.13 -21.89 17.28
CA GLY A 343 2.47 -23.30 17.46
C GLY A 343 1.82 -24.11 16.35
N VAL A 344 2.64 -24.61 15.42
CA VAL A 344 2.21 -25.34 14.23
C VAL A 344 1.23 -26.45 14.62
N GLY A 345 -0.06 -26.24 14.34
CA GLY A 345 -1.13 -27.21 14.58
C GLY A 345 -2.19 -26.83 15.62
N ASP A 346 -2.12 -25.66 16.28
CA ASP A 346 -3.15 -25.24 17.24
C ASP A 346 -4.20 -24.29 16.59
N PRO A 347 -5.50 -24.64 16.56
CA PRO A 347 -6.58 -23.76 16.09
C PRO A 347 -6.79 -22.49 16.96
N ALA A 348 -5.94 -22.22 17.95
CA ALA A 348 -6.01 -21.09 18.87
C ALA A 348 -5.94 -19.68 18.24
N LEU A 349 -5.54 -19.55 16.97
CA LEU A 349 -5.70 -18.31 16.20
C LEU A 349 -7.16 -17.80 16.25
N ASN A 350 -8.12 -18.73 16.36
CA ASN A 350 -9.55 -18.47 16.43
C ASN A 350 -10.07 -18.00 17.81
N GLN A 351 -9.21 -17.81 18.83
CA GLN A 351 -9.68 -17.61 20.22
C GLN A 351 -9.35 -16.25 20.86
N ASN A 352 -8.52 -15.38 20.26
CA ASN A 352 -8.40 -14.04 20.82
C ASN A 352 -9.67 -13.24 20.51
N ILE A 353 -10.57 -13.17 21.50
CA ILE A 353 -11.88 -12.51 21.42
C ILE A 353 -11.76 -11.06 20.91
N ARG A 354 -10.63 -10.39 21.13
CA ARG A 354 -10.43 -9.01 20.66
C ARG A 354 -10.16 -8.94 19.16
N ALA A 355 -9.36 -9.86 18.62
CA ALA A 355 -9.11 -9.97 17.17
C ALA A 355 -10.30 -10.55 16.40
N MET A 356 -11.10 -11.40 17.07
CA MET A 356 -12.30 -12.04 16.51
C MET A 356 -13.59 -11.25 16.83
N ARG A 357 -13.48 -10.01 17.31
CA ARG A 357 -14.64 -9.21 17.74
C ARG A 357 -15.63 -9.03 16.58
N GLY A 358 -16.90 -9.35 16.82
CA GLY A 358 -17.94 -9.22 15.81
C GLY A 358 -18.03 -10.38 14.82
N HIS A 359 -17.22 -11.43 14.98
CA HIS A 359 -17.20 -12.57 14.07
C HIS A 359 -18.48 -13.41 14.17
N ASP A 360 -18.84 -13.82 15.39
CA ASP A 360 -20.00 -14.69 15.60
C ASP A 360 -21.31 -13.96 15.33
N GLU A 361 -21.40 -12.66 15.67
CA GLU A 361 -22.55 -11.83 15.32
C GLU A 361 -22.70 -11.65 13.80
N LEU A 362 -21.59 -11.50 13.08
CA LEU A 362 -21.59 -11.44 11.62
C LEU A 362 -22.09 -12.75 11.02
N ILE A 363 -21.55 -13.90 11.45
CA ILE A 363 -21.96 -15.21 10.95
C ILE A 363 -23.44 -15.46 11.23
N ALA A 364 -23.90 -15.18 12.45
CA ALA A 364 -25.29 -15.38 12.83
C ALA A 364 -26.24 -14.51 11.97
N THR A 365 -25.92 -13.23 11.82
CA THR A 365 -26.72 -12.28 11.01
C THR A 365 -26.72 -12.69 9.54
N ALA A 366 -25.56 -12.99 8.97
CA ALA A 366 -25.42 -13.41 7.58
C ALA A 366 -26.17 -14.71 7.29
N SER A 367 -26.06 -15.69 8.19
CA SER A 367 -26.77 -16.98 8.06
C SER A 367 -28.29 -16.80 8.09
N SER A 368 -28.81 -15.92 8.97
CA SER A 368 -30.24 -15.61 9.02
C SER A 368 -30.73 -14.99 7.72
N ILE A 369 -29.98 -14.02 7.16
CA ILE A 369 -30.32 -13.37 5.88
C ILE A 369 -30.34 -14.41 4.74
N ILE A 370 -29.33 -15.27 4.67
CA ILE A 370 -29.25 -16.33 3.66
C ILE A 370 -30.48 -17.25 3.78
N ASP A 371 -30.78 -17.74 4.98
CA ASP A 371 -31.90 -18.64 5.19
C ASP A 371 -33.24 -17.99 4.81
N GLU A 372 -33.46 -16.73 5.16
CA GLU A 372 -34.67 -15.97 4.80
C GLU A 372 -34.80 -15.78 3.29
N ARG A 373 -33.70 -15.39 2.62
CA ARG A 373 -33.66 -15.09 1.18
C ARG A 373 -33.99 -16.29 0.31
N TYR A 374 -33.51 -17.47 0.69
CA TYR A 374 -33.66 -18.69 -0.11
C TYR A 374 -34.87 -19.53 0.30
N LYS A 375 -35.34 -19.46 1.56
CA LYS A 375 -36.66 -20.02 1.93
C LYS A 375 -37.82 -19.32 1.22
N ALA A 376 -37.67 -18.04 0.87
CA ALA A 376 -38.68 -17.30 0.11
C ALA A 376 -38.72 -17.66 -1.39
N LYS A 377 -37.74 -18.43 -1.89
CA LYS A 377 -37.66 -18.89 -3.28
C LYS A 377 -38.15 -20.33 -3.48
N GLU A 378 -38.25 -21.10 -2.40
CA GLU A 378 -38.92 -22.41 -2.34
C GLU A 378 -40.44 -22.25 -2.23
#